data_AF-A0A1G1HHE6-F1
#
_entry.id   AF-A0A1G1HHE6-F1
#
_cell.length_a   1.000
_cell.length_b   1.000
_cell.length_c   1.000
_cell.angle_alpha   90.00
_cell.angle_beta   90.00
_cell.angle_gamma   90.00
#
_symmetry.space_group_name_H-M   'P 1'
#
loop_
_entity.id
_entity.type
_entity.pdbx_description
1 polymer ?
#
loop_
_entity_poly.entity_id
_entity_poly.type
_entity_poly.pdbx_seq_one_letter_code
_entity_poly.pdbx_strand_id
1 'polypeptide(L)'
;MFTKVKKTGAMLIVLAMLPWFLSGLRETAAAQEGCITGQCHPKMLKSKNIHPVAEPCDTCHQAAVTPHPQKGKKTFKLTQEAPALCSQCHPPFGQLKHVHSPVKDGMCTTCHNPHDSGEPKLLQQPLKDLCQSCHPDKTEHKYVHGPTATGDCTSCHNPHESKNKKLVLKEGPELCFTCHVDMQGELKKKVIHTAIKSGCTSCHNPHGSPAKRLLAADGEKVCYQCHPQIEEQLQKAKFVHSPIKSEKGCASCHAPHASDEAKLLPKTGKDLCLDCHKGVIQKEQTVLHGPIRDGKCTPCHNPHGSPYKRLLVKDFSTDFYIVYNDNEYALCFSCHNRDLLRYPTTSYATGFRDGDKNLHYVHVNRKDRGKNCKACHIIHASELPKLMAKKVLFGKWDLPLRSIKTDTGGSCSPGCHKKYNYDRKTPGKEPEIITPKEKEQEKEKVKEKDNAKSK
;
A
#
# COMPACT_ATOMS: atom_id res chain seq x y z
N MET A 1 -112.42 -23.84 -59.82
CA MET A 1 -111.73 -22.52 -59.83
C MET A 1 -110.38 -22.73 -60.50
N PHE A 2 -110.23 -22.70 -61.83
CA PHE A 2 -110.33 -21.57 -62.78
C PHE A 2 -109.43 -20.36 -62.43
N THR A 3 -108.26 -20.36 -63.09
CA THR A 3 -107.69 -19.27 -63.95
C THR A 3 -107.31 -17.89 -63.40
N LYS A 4 -106.02 -17.54 -63.56
CA LYS A 4 -105.42 -16.34 -64.23
C LYS A 4 -103.98 -16.15 -63.72
N VAL A 5 -102.89 -16.23 -64.50
CA VAL A 5 -102.41 -15.44 -65.67
C VAL A 5 -101.95 -14.01 -65.33
N LYS A 6 -100.62 -13.77 -65.41
CA LYS A 6 -99.84 -12.71 -66.13
C LYS A 6 -98.47 -12.54 -65.43
N LYS A 7 -97.30 -12.88 -66.00
CA LYS A 7 -96.53 -12.36 -67.16
C LYS A 7 -96.16 -10.87 -67.10
N THR A 8 -94.84 -10.62 -66.98
CA THR A 8 -93.97 -9.71 -67.79
C THR A 8 -92.53 -10.23 -67.57
N GLY A 9 -91.76 -10.79 -68.53
CA GLY A 9 -91.29 -10.23 -69.81
C GLY A 9 -90.11 -9.28 -69.51
N ALA A 10 -88.88 -9.36 -70.02
CA ALA A 10 -88.17 -10.10 -71.07
C ALA A 10 -86.65 -10.08 -70.66
N MET A 11 -85.62 -10.63 -71.31
CA MET A 11 -85.35 -10.89 -72.72
C MET A 11 -84.07 -11.74 -72.82
N LEU A 12 -84.06 -12.65 -73.80
CA LEU A 12 -82.99 -13.49 -74.35
C LEU A 12 -81.54 -12.99 -74.27
N ILE A 13 -80.56 -13.92 -74.23
CA ILE A 13 -79.60 -14.19 -75.34
C ILE A 13 -78.60 -15.31 -74.96
N VAL A 14 -78.72 -16.41 -75.72
CA VAL A 14 -77.69 -17.25 -76.37
C VAL A 14 -76.59 -17.98 -75.55
N LEU A 15 -76.70 -19.32 -75.62
CA LEU A 15 -75.63 -20.33 -75.45
C LEU A 15 -74.47 -20.13 -76.44
N ALA A 16 -73.24 -20.20 -75.95
CA ALA A 16 -72.12 -20.79 -76.69
C ALA A 16 -71.13 -21.44 -75.71
N MET A 17 -70.92 -22.75 -75.90
CA MET A 17 -69.99 -23.59 -75.15
C MET A 17 -68.54 -23.14 -75.38
N LEU A 18 -67.72 -23.12 -74.31
CA LEU A 18 -66.27 -22.98 -74.39
C LEU A 18 -65.63 -24.04 -73.47
N PRO A 19 -64.68 -24.86 -73.97
CA PRO A 19 -64.04 -25.91 -73.18
C PRO A 19 -62.90 -25.35 -72.33
N TRP A 20 -62.73 -25.97 -71.16
CA TRP A 20 -61.50 -25.98 -70.38
C TRP A 20 -60.27 -26.23 -71.26
N PHE A 21 -59.20 -25.46 -71.10
CA PHE A 21 -57.83 -25.95 -70.84
C PHE A 21 -56.85 -24.76 -70.69
N LEU A 22 -55.82 -24.99 -69.86
CA LEU A 22 -54.56 -24.24 -69.73
C LEU A 22 -54.53 -23.01 -68.79
N SER A 23 -54.42 -23.35 -67.50
CA SER A 23 -53.56 -22.65 -66.55
C SER A 23 -52.14 -22.53 -67.08
N GLY A 24 -51.70 -21.31 -67.40
CA GLY A 24 -50.32 -20.98 -67.74
C GLY A 24 -50.09 -19.49 -67.55
N LEU A 25 -48.93 -19.13 -67.03
CA LEU A 25 -48.45 -17.78 -66.63
C LEU A 25 -48.79 -17.39 -65.18
N ARG A 26 -48.11 -18.05 -64.24
CA ARG A 26 -47.66 -17.38 -63.01
C ARG A 26 -46.42 -16.58 -63.42
N GLU A 27 -46.56 -15.26 -63.47
CA GLU A 27 -45.45 -14.34 -63.70
C GLU A 27 -44.33 -14.59 -62.69
N THR A 28 -43.18 -14.97 -63.24
CA THR A 28 -41.89 -14.89 -62.59
C THR A 28 -41.46 -13.42 -62.55
N ALA A 29 -41.78 -12.70 -61.47
CA ALA A 29 -41.24 -11.37 -61.20
C ALA A 29 -41.21 -11.09 -59.69
N ALA A 30 -40.28 -11.72 -58.99
CA ALA A 30 -39.83 -11.29 -57.66
C ALA A 30 -38.30 -11.19 -57.69
N ALA A 31 -37.80 -10.25 -58.48
CA ALA A 31 -36.39 -9.90 -58.54
C ALA A 31 -36.26 -8.38 -58.64
N GLN A 32 -36.87 -7.65 -57.70
CA GLN A 32 -36.63 -6.20 -57.58
C GLN A 32 -36.94 -5.61 -56.20
N GLU A 33 -37.07 -6.43 -55.17
CA GLU A 33 -37.09 -5.98 -53.79
C GLU A 33 -35.77 -6.36 -53.12
N GLY A 34 -35.10 -5.40 -52.47
CA GLY A 34 -33.84 -5.63 -51.76
C GLY A 34 -33.96 -6.70 -50.67
N CYS A 35 -32.85 -7.13 -50.09
CA CYS A 35 -32.85 -8.23 -49.11
C CYS A 35 -33.63 -7.91 -47.82
N ILE A 36 -33.83 -6.63 -47.50
CA ILE A 36 -34.50 -6.16 -46.28
C ILE A 36 -35.82 -5.47 -46.65
N THR A 37 -36.93 -6.21 -46.60
CA THR A 37 -38.30 -5.69 -46.78
C THR A 37 -39.21 -6.12 -45.64
N GLY A 38 -40.48 -5.69 -45.67
CA GLY A 38 -41.49 -6.15 -44.73
C GLY A 38 -41.74 -7.66 -44.80
N GLN A 39 -41.50 -8.28 -45.96
CA GLN A 39 -41.71 -9.71 -46.20
C GLN A 39 -40.40 -10.53 -46.10
N CYS A 40 -39.24 -9.91 -46.32
CA CYS A 40 -37.93 -10.58 -46.38
C CYS A 40 -36.94 -9.93 -45.38
N HIS A 41 -36.36 -10.73 -44.47
CA HIS A 41 -35.42 -10.31 -43.42
C HIS A 41 -35.74 -8.98 -42.67
N PRO A 42 -36.99 -8.75 -42.20
CA PRO A 42 -37.42 -7.46 -41.62
C PRO A 42 -36.76 -7.11 -40.28
N LYS A 43 -35.85 -7.93 -39.76
CA LYS A 43 -35.17 -7.72 -38.47
C LYS A 43 -33.69 -7.36 -38.61
N MET A 44 -33.13 -7.42 -39.82
CA MET A 44 -31.73 -7.08 -40.07
C MET A 44 -31.54 -5.56 -40.09
N LEU A 45 -30.36 -5.11 -39.67
CA LEU A 45 -29.89 -3.72 -39.72
C LEU A 45 -30.80 -2.74 -38.98
N LYS A 46 -31.34 -3.17 -37.83
CA LYS A 46 -32.25 -2.36 -36.99
C LYS A 46 -31.63 -1.85 -35.70
N SER A 47 -30.44 -2.31 -35.34
CA SER A 47 -29.77 -1.86 -34.12
C SER A 47 -29.14 -0.47 -34.28
N LYS A 48 -28.77 0.12 -33.15
CA LYS A 48 -28.18 1.47 -33.07
C LYS A 48 -26.90 1.62 -33.92
N ASN A 49 -26.06 0.61 -33.93
CA ASN A 49 -24.82 0.61 -34.69
C ASN A 49 -24.95 -0.42 -35.81
N ILE A 50 -24.86 0.03 -37.06
CA ILE A 50 -24.93 -0.82 -38.24
C ILE A 50 -23.53 -0.86 -38.87
N HIS A 51 -23.10 -2.02 -39.35
CA HIS A 51 -21.82 -2.12 -40.04
C HIS A 51 -21.86 -1.31 -41.35
N PRO A 52 -20.90 -0.40 -41.61
CA PRO A 52 -20.99 0.51 -42.76
C PRO A 52 -21.08 -0.18 -44.13
N VAL A 53 -20.58 -1.40 -44.24
CA VAL A 53 -20.67 -2.23 -45.46
C VAL A 53 -21.58 -3.44 -45.27
N ALA A 54 -22.57 -3.34 -44.37
CA ALA A 54 -23.62 -4.36 -44.23
C ALA A 54 -24.50 -4.46 -45.50
N GLU A 55 -24.54 -3.40 -46.30
CA GLU A 55 -25.14 -3.38 -47.63
C GLU A 55 -24.12 -2.86 -48.67
N PRO A 56 -24.12 -3.41 -49.90
CA PRO A 56 -25.00 -4.49 -50.36
C PRO A 56 -24.56 -5.86 -49.82
N CYS A 57 -25.54 -6.74 -49.55
CA CYS A 57 -25.31 -8.01 -48.84
C CYS A 57 -24.39 -8.98 -49.63
N ASP A 58 -24.35 -8.84 -50.94
CA ASP A 58 -23.56 -9.66 -51.87
C ASP A 58 -22.03 -9.42 -51.76
N THR A 59 -21.63 -8.34 -51.07
CA THR A 59 -20.23 -8.11 -50.69
C THR A 59 -19.70 -9.25 -49.81
N CYS A 60 -20.54 -9.73 -48.89
CA CYS A 60 -20.16 -10.76 -47.92
C CYS A 60 -20.84 -12.11 -48.18
N HIS A 61 -21.98 -12.09 -48.86
CA HIS A 61 -22.81 -13.27 -49.10
C HIS A 61 -22.92 -13.61 -50.58
N GLN A 62 -23.14 -14.88 -50.87
CA GLN A 62 -23.48 -15.34 -52.21
C GLN A 62 -24.57 -16.39 -52.11
N ALA A 63 -25.43 -16.42 -53.13
CA ALA A 63 -26.46 -17.45 -53.23
C ALA A 63 -25.77 -18.83 -53.30
N ALA A 64 -26.14 -19.70 -52.36
CA ALA A 64 -25.73 -21.10 -52.37
C ALA A 64 -26.69 -21.94 -53.22
N VAL A 65 -27.98 -21.60 -53.23
CA VAL A 65 -29.03 -22.26 -54.01
C VAL A 65 -30.07 -21.22 -54.42
N THR A 66 -30.44 -21.23 -55.70
CA THR A 66 -31.47 -20.37 -56.29
C THR A 66 -32.66 -21.23 -56.73
N PRO A 67 -33.93 -20.84 -56.47
CA PRO A 67 -34.38 -19.58 -55.86
C PRO A 67 -34.18 -19.55 -54.33
N HIS A 68 -33.92 -18.37 -53.78
CA HIS A 68 -33.97 -18.09 -52.33
C HIS A 68 -35.32 -17.44 -51.98
N PRO A 69 -35.97 -17.80 -50.86
CA PRO A 69 -35.61 -18.83 -49.88
C PRO A 69 -36.11 -20.24 -50.25
N GLN A 70 -35.50 -21.28 -49.66
CA GLN A 70 -35.98 -22.68 -49.74
C GLN A 70 -36.14 -23.26 -48.33
N LYS A 71 -37.28 -23.89 -48.07
CA LYS A 71 -37.57 -24.50 -46.77
C LYS A 71 -36.55 -25.60 -46.45
N GLY A 72 -35.93 -25.51 -45.27
CA GLY A 72 -34.99 -26.51 -44.76
C GLY A 72 -33.57 -26.47 -45.36
N LYS A 73 -33.24 -25.49 -46.21
CA LYS A 73 -31.90 -25.35 -46.80
C LYS A 73 -31.29 -23.98 -46.53
N LYS A 74 -29.99 -23.95 -46.26
CA LYS A 74 -29.20 -22.71 -46.32
C LYS A 74 -29.05 -22.32 -47.78
N THR A 75 -29.70 -21.23 -48.16
CA THR A 75 -29.74 -20.71 -49.54
C THR A 75 -28.72 -19.60 -49.79
N PHE A 76 -28.06 -19.12 -48.73
CA PHE A 76 -26.91 -18.22 -48.78
C PHE A 76 -25.74 -18.78 -47.99
N LYS A 77 -24.53 -18.45 -48.44
CA LYS A 77 -23.26 -18.73 -47.76
C LYS A 77 -22.37 -17.49 -47.80
N LEU A 78 -21.30 -17.48 -47.00
CA LEU A 78 -20.28 -16.44 -47.11
C LEU A 78 -19.49 -16.60 -48.42
N THR A 79 -18.99 -15.48 -48.94
CA THR A 79 -18.09 -15.48 -50.10
C THR A 79 -16.72 -16.05 -49.73
N GLN A 80 -16.27 -15.81 -48.49
CA GLN A 80 -15.06 -16.38 -47.89
C GLN A 80 -15.27 -16.65 -46.40
N GLU A 81 -14.47 -17.53 -45.80
CA GLU A 81 -14.48 -17.74 -44.35
C GLU A 81 -13.69 -16.64 -43.63
N ALA A 82 -14.02 -16.41 -42.35
CA ALA A 82 -13.20 -15.53 -41.50
C ALA A 82 -11.85 -16.22 -41.20
N PRO A 83 -10.72 -15.47 -41.14
CA PRO A 83 -10.63 -14.01 -41.19
C PRO A 83 -10.50 -13.44 -42.62
N ALA A 84 -10.36 -14.27 -43.65
CA ALA A 84 -10.08 -13.83 -45.02
C ALA A 84 -11.15 -12.88 -45.57
N LEU A 85 -12.43 -13.14 -45.27
CA LEU A 85 -13.53 -12.24 -45.62
C LEU A 85 -13.35 -10.84 -45.01
N CYS A 86 -13.07 -10.77 -43.72
CA CYS A 86 -12.95 -9.51 -42.98
C CYS A 86 -11.72 -8.70 -43.41
N SER A 87 -10.61 -9.40 -43.71
CA SER A 87 -9.33 -8.82 -44.13
C SER A 87 -9.36 -8.19 -45.53
N GLN A 88 -10.46 -8.34 -46.29
CA GLN A 88 -10.64 -7.61 -47.55
C GLN A 88 -10.80 -6.10 -47.33
N CYS A 89 -11.34 -5.69 -46.17
CA CYS A 89 -11.57 -4.28 -45.84
C CYS A 89 -10.89 -3.86 -44.53
N HIS A 90 -10.78 -4.74 -43.55
CA HIS A 90 -10.09 -4.44 -42.30
C HIS A 90 -8.59 -4.72 -42.42
N PRO A 91 -7.74 -3.94 -41.72
CA PRO A 91 -6.33 -4.26 -41.59
C PRO A 91 -6.15 -5.71 -41.14
N PRO A 92 -5.14 -6.42 -41.66
CA PRO A 92 -4.88 -7.78 -41.23
C PRO A 92 -4.55 -7.77 -39.74
N PHE A 93 -5.39 -8.43 -38.94
CA PHE A 93 -5.12 -8.67 -37.53
C PHE A 93 -4.20 -9.87 -37.36
N GLY A 94 -3.51 -9.95 -36.22
CA GLY A 94 -2.67 -11.09 -35.86
C GLY A 94 -1.25 -11.02 -36.44
N GLN A 95 -0.78 -9.82 -36.76
CA GLN A 95 0.56 -9.55 -37.28
C GLN A 95 1.58 -9.27 -36.17
N LEU A 96 1.13 -8.93 -34.96
CA LEU A 96 2.01 -8.67 -33.82
C LEU A 96 2.40 -9.95 -33.09
N LYS A 97 3.45 -9.83 -32.26
CA LYS A 97 4.06 -10.95 -31.54
C LYS A 97 3.09 -11.74 -30.66
N HIS A 98 2.14 -11.06 -30.03
CA HIS A 98 1.15 -11.68 -29.17
C HIS A 98 -0.24 -11.42 -29.76
N VAL A 99 -0.88 -12.49 -30.22
CA VAL A 99 -2.21 -12.45 -30.81
C VAL A 99 -3.18 -13.16 -29.87
N HIS A 100 -4.35 -12.57 -29.67
CA HIS A 100 -5.41 -13.21 -28.90
C HIS A 100 -5.92 -14.45 -29.65
N SER A 101 -6.06 -15.60 -28.96
CA SER A 101 -6.42 -16.87 -29.61
C SER A 101 -7.65 -16.78 -30.51
N PRO A 102 -8.79 -16.17 -30.09
CA PRO A 102 -9.95 -16.03 -30.97
C PRO A 102 -9.65 -15.25 -32.27
N VAL A 103 -8.74 -14.28 -32.23
CA VAL A 103 -8.33 -13.55 -33.44
C VAL A 103 -7.44 -14.40 -34.33
N LYS A 104 -6.48 -15.13 -33.74
CA LYS A 104 -5.61 -16.06 -34.46
C LYS A 104 -6.42 -17.13 -35.19
N ASP A 105 -7.51 -17.59 -34.58
CA ASP A 105 -8.37 -18.65 -35.09
C ASP A 105 -9.51 -18.11 -35.99
N GLY A 106 -9.53 -16.82 -36.31
CA GLY A 106 -10.53 -16.22 -37.20
C GLY A 106 -11.93 -16.11 -36.61
N MET A 107 -12.08 -16.22 -35.29
CA MET A 107 -13.36 -16.20 -34.56
C MET A 107 -13.89 -14.78 -34.35
N CYS A 108 -13.83 -13.92 -35.38
CA CYS A 108 -14.22 -12.51 -35.30
C CYS A 108 -15.66 -12.34 -34.80
N THR A 109 -16.55 -13.23 -35.23
CA THR A 109 -17.99 -13.18 -34.95
C THR A 109 -18.37 -13.65 -33.54
N THR A 110 -17.42 -14.21 -32.78
CA THR A 110 -17.61 -14.49 -31.35
C THR A 110 -17.70 -13.21 -30.54
N CYS A 111 -17.01 -12.15 -30.98
CA CYS A 111 -16.99 -10.86 -30.33
C CYS A 111 -17.82 -9.81 -31.06
N HIS A 112 -17.82 -9.83 -32.39
CA HIS A 112 -18.48 -8.84 -33.22
C HIS A 112 -19.73 -9.38 -33.93
N ASN A 113 -20.73 -8.53 -34.13
CA ASN A 113 -21.83 -8.78 -35.04
C ASN A 113 -21.61 -7.99 -36.34
N PRO A 114 -21.28 -8.65 -37.45
CA PRO A 114 -20.93 -7.96 -38.71
C PRO A 114 -22.12 -7.29 -39.40
N HIS A 115 -23.36 -7.48 -38.91
CA HIS A 115 -24.54 -6.81 -39.45
C HIS A 115 -24.83 -5.53 -38.67
N ASP A 116 -25.17 -5.68 -37.39
CA ASP A 116 -25.56 -4.58 -36.52
C ASP A 116 -25.45 -4.98 -35.04
N SER A 117 -25.33 -4.01 -34.14
CA SER A 117 -25.38 -4.20 -32.69
C SER A 117 -25.87 -2.96 -31.94
N GLY A 118 -26.47 -3.18 -30.77
CA GLY A 118 -26.73 -2.12 -29.80
C GLY A 118 -25.44 -1.53 -29.20
N GLU A 119 -24.34 -2.28 -29.24
CA GLU A 119 -23.08 -1.93 -28.61
C GLU A 119 -22.09 -1.25 -29.58
N PRO A 120 -21.24 -0.33 -29.08
CA PRO A 120 -20.20 0.30 -29.89
C PRO A 120 -19.27 -0.73 -30.53
N LYS A 121 -18.71 -0.38 -31.70
CA LYS A 121 -17.78 -1.25 -32.45
C LYS A 121 -18.38 -2.64 -32.77
N LEU A 122 -19.71 -2.71 -32.83
CA LEU A 122 -20.47 -3.91 -33.16
C LEU A 122 -20.22 -5.10 -32.25
N LEU A 123 -19.97 -4.88 -30.95
CA LEU A 123 -19.80 -6.00 -30.02
C LEU A 123 -21.10 -6.79 -29.86
N GLN A 124 -21.03 -8.10 -29.65
CA GLN A 124 -22.20 -8.96 -29.44
C GLN A 124 -22.96 -8.61 -28.15
N GLN A 125 -22.25 -8.06 -27.16
CA GLN A 125 -22.77 -7.66 -25.84
C GLN A 125 -21.83 -6.64 -25.20
N PRO A 126 -22.19 -6.00 -24.06
CA PRO A 126 -21.32 -5.05 -23.39
C PRO A 126 -19.92 -5.62 -23.15
N LEU A 127 -18.88 -4.81 -23.32
CA LEU A 127 -17.48 -5.26 -23.31
C LEU A 127 -17.12 -6.08 -22.07
N LYS A 128 -17.60 -5.64 -20.90
CA LYS A 128 -17.42 -6.35 -19.63
C LYS A 128 -17.92 -7.78 -19.70
N ASP A 129 -19.20 -7.94 -20.06
CA ASP A 129 -19.89 -9.22 -20.10
C ASP A 129 -19.26 -10.11 -21.18
N LEU A 130 -18.87 -9.52 -22.32
CA LEU A 130 -18.20 -10.23 -23.42
C LEU A 130 -16.87 -10.83 -22.99
N CYS A 131 -16.03 -10.07 -22.28
CA CYS A 131 -14.77 -10.61 -21.77
C CYS A 131 -15.01 -11.65 -20.66
N GLN A 132 -15.97 -11.40 -19.77
CA GLN A 132 -16.27 -12.27 -18.64
C GLN A 132 -16.86 -13.61 -19.03
N SER A 133 -17.59 -13.72 -20.15
CA SER A 133 -18.13 -15.00 -20.61
C SER A 133 -17.05 -16.07 -20.84
N CYS A 134 -15.80 -15.66 -21.05
CA CYS A 134 -14.64 -16.54 -21.15
C CYS A 134 -13.56 -16.29 -20.06
N HIS A 135 -13.57 -15.14 -19.39
CA HIS A 135 -12.58 -14.76 -18.37
C HIS A 135 -13.21 -14.35 -17.02
N PRO A 136 -13.97 -15.22 -16.34
CA PRO A 136 -14.71 -14.88 -15.13
C PRO A 136 -13.79 -14.47 -13.96
N ASP A 137 -12.63 -15.11 -13.81
CA ASP A 137 -11.71 -14.90 -12.69
C ASP A 137 -11.05 -13.51 -12.65
N LYS A 138 -11.25 -12.67 -13.67
CA LYS A 138 -10.61 -11.35 -13.77
C LYS A 138 -11.40 -10.25 -13.08
N THR A 139 -12.63 -10.53 -12.67
CA THR A 139 -13.53 -9.49 -12.14
C THR A 139 -14.13 -9.83 -10.79
N GLU A 140 -14.00 -11.08 -10.36
CA GLU A 140 -14.57 -11.59 -9.10
C GLU A 140 -13.57 -11.44 -7.95
N HIS A 141 -13.45 -10.21 -7.45
CA HIS A 141 -12.60 -9.90 -6.30
C HIS A 141 -13.35 -9.03 -5.28
N LYS A 142 -13.00 -9.14 -4.00
CA LYS A 142 -13.58 -8.30 -2.93
C LYS A 142 -13.29 -6.82 -3.17
N TYR A 143 -12.07 -6.50 -3.59
CA TYR A 143 -11.67 -5.18 -4.02
C TYR A 143 -11.29 -5.26 -5.50
N VAL A 144 -12.03 -4.57 -6.35
CA VAL A 144 -11.82 -4.56 -7.80
C VAL A 144 -11.19 -3.24 -8.20
N HIS A 145 -10.24 -3.28 -9.13
CA HIS A 145 -9.64 -2.07 -9.68
C HIS A 145 -10.68 -1.27 -10.48
N GLY A 146 -10.65 0.07 -10.41
CA GLY A 146 -11.65 0.93 -11.04
C GLY A 146 -11.95 0.59 -12.51
N PRO A 147 -10.95 0.57 -13.41
CA PRO A 147 -11.13 0.19 -14.81
C PRO A 147 -11.74 -1.21 -14.99
N THR A 148 -11.35 -2.17 -14.13
CA THR A 148 -11.91 -3.53 -14.16
C THR A 148 -13.36 -3.56 -13.69
N ALA A 149 -13.71 -2.79 -12.66
CA ALA A 149 -15.07 -2.71 -12.13
C ALA A 149 -16.05 -2.13 -13.16
N THR A 150 -15.62 -1.11 -13.90
CA THR A 150 -16.39 -0.47 -14.98
C THR A 150 -16.34 -1.23 -16.31
N GLY A 151 -15.54 -2.30 -16.41
CA GLY A 151 -15.44 -3.09 -17.64
C GLY A 151 -14.59 -2.46 -18.74
N ASP A 152 -13.75 -1.48 -18.41
CA ASP A 152 -12.84 -0.82 -19.34
C ASP A 152 -11.54 -1.62 -19.50
N CYS A 153 -11.69 -2.85 -19.99
CA CYS A 153 -10.58 -3.76 -20.26
C CYS A 153 -9.59 -3.16 -21.28
N THR A 154 -10.13 -2.37 -22.21
CA THR A 154 -9.38 -1.82 -23.35
C THR A 154 -8.47 -0.65 -23.01
N SER A 155 -8.63 -0.03 -21.83
CA SER A 155 -7.66 0.95 -21.32
C SER A 155 -6.30 0.34 -20.98
N CYS A 156 -6.26 -0.97 -20.74
CA CYS A 156 -5.02 -1.70 -20.45
C CYS A 156 -4.66 -2.72 -21.52
N HIS A 157 -5.64 -3.35 -22.16
CA HIS A 157 -5.43 -4.43 -23.12
C HIS A 157 -5.86 -4.06 -24.55
N ASN A 158 -5.15 -4.57 -25.53
CA ASN A 158 -5.66 -4.68 -26.90
C ASN A 158 -6.28 -6.07 -27.09
N PRO A 159 -7.60 -6.19 -27.28
CA PRO A 159 -8.28 -7.49 -27.34
C PRO A 159 -7.92 -8.30 -28.60
N HIS A 160 -7.24 -7.71 -29.59
CA HIS A 160 -6.84 -8.41 -30.79
C HIS A 160 -5.39 -8.90 -30.70
N GLU A 161 -4.46 -7.99 -30.45
CA GLU A 161 -3.04 -8.27 -30.49
C GLU A 161 -2.19 -7.17 -29.85
N SER A 162 -0.98 -7.51 -29.41
CA SER A 162 0.00 -6.56 -28.89
C SER A 162 1.42 -7.02 -29.13
N LYS A 163 2.36 -6.07 -29.11
CA LYS A 163 3.80 -6.37 -28.99
C LYS A 163 4.16 -6.94 -27.62
N ASN A 164 3.32 -6.68 -26.61
CA ASN A 164 3.55 -6.98 -25.21
C ASN A 164 2.79 -8.24 -24.76
N LYS A 165 3.37 -8.99 -23.83
CA LYS A 165 2.73 -10.20 -23.26
C LYS A 165 1.38 -9.86 -22.61
N LYS A 166 0.46 -10.83 -22.59
CA LYS A 166 -0.90 -10.65 -22.03
C LYS A 166 -1.69 -9.52 -22.71
N LEU A 167 -1.30 -9.14 -23.93
CA LEU A 167 -2.00 -8.18 -24.76
C LEU A 167 -2.08 -6.77 -24.17
N VAL A 168 -1.17 -6.37 -23.29
CA VAL A 168 -1.21 -5.02 -22.69
C VAL A 168 -0.74 -3.94 -23.66
N LEU A 169 -1.25 -2.72 -23.52
CA LEU A 169 -0.90 -1.58 -24.39
C LEU A 169 0.54 -1.08 -24.19
N LYS A 170 1.06 -1.16 -22.96
CA LYS A 170 2.43 -0.78 -22.59
C LYS A 170 3.02 -1.80 -21.63
N GLU A 171 4.35 -1.90 -21.57
CA GLU A 171 5.02 -2.82 -20.64
C GLU A 171 5.33 -2.17 -19.30
N GLY A 172 5.30 -3.00 -18.25
CA GLY A 172 5.76 -2.65 -16.92
C GLY A 172 5.05 -1.41 -16.34
N PRO A 173 5.79 -0.51 -15.67
CA PRO A 173 5.20 0.60 -14.94
C PRO A 173 4.64 1.70 -15.86
N GLU A 174 5.09 1.78 -17.12
CA GLU A 174 4.61 2.78 -18.10
C GLU A 174 3.12 2.62 -18.41
N LEU A 175 2.58 1.40 -18.29
CA LEU A 175 1.13 1.19 -18.38
C LEU A 175 0.41 1.78 -17.18
N CYS A 176 0.97 1.63 -15.98
CA CYS A 176 0.35 2.13 -14.75
C CYS A 176 0.40 3.66 -14.70
N PHE A 177 1.49 4.27 -15.18
CA PHE A 177 1.69 5.72 -15.17
C PHE A 177 0.84 6.48 -16.19
N THR A 178 0.11 5.81 -17.10
CA THR A 178 -0.89 6.50 -17.91
C THR A 178 -2.00 7.12 -17.06
N CYS A 179 -2.25 6.55 -15.87
CA CYS A 179 -3.23 7.06 -14.91
C CYS A 179 -2.61 7.41 -13.55
N HIS A 180 -1.66 6.62 -13.05
CA HIS A 180 -1.02 6.83 -11.74
C HIS A 180 0.20 7.74 -11.83
N VAL A 181 -0.01 8.96 -12.35
CA VAL A 181 1.06 9.95 -12.58
C VAL A 181 1.79 10.38 -11.30
N ASP A 182 1.08 10.45 -10.18
CA ASP A 182 1.69 10.79 -8.88
C ASP A 182 2.74 9.75 -8.47
N MET A 183 2.48 8.47 -8.76
CA MET A 183 3.44 7.40 -8.48
C MET A 183 4.69 7.53 -9.35
N GLN A 184 4.56 7.98 -10.60
CA GLN A 184 5.72 8.26 -11.45
C GLN A 184 6.60 9.37 -10.84
N GLY A 185 5.99 10.37 -10.18
CA GLY A 185 6.70 11.40 -9.43
C GLY A 185 7.39 10.84 -8.18
N GLU A 186 6.67 10.06 -7.37
CA GLU A 186 7.19 9.42 -6.15
C GLU A 186 8.41 8.54 -6.41
N LEU A 187 8.44 7.83 -7.54
CA LEU A 187 9.56 6.97 -7.93
C LEU A 187 10.77 7.73 -8.47
N LYS A 188 10.80 9.06 -8.35
CA LYS A 188 11.99 9.89 -8.56
C LYS A 188 12.77 10.17 -7.28
N LYS A 189 12.23 9.76 -6.12
CA LYS A 189 12.91 9.93 -4.82
C LYS A 189 14.21 9.15 -4.75
N LYS A 190 15.09 9.56 -3.82
CA LYS A 190 16.46 9.05 -3.72
C LYS A 190 16.55 7.54 -3.50
N VAL A 191 15.66 6.98 -2.68
CA VAL A 191 15.65 5.57 -2.30
C VAL A 191 14.37 4.92 -2.81
N ILE A 192 14.49 4.12 -3.86
CA ILE A 192 13.37 3.36 -4.44
C ILE A 192 13.42 1.93 -3.91
N HIS A 193 12.26 1.38 -3.54
CA HIS A 193 12.14 0.00 -3.09
C HIS A 193 12.55 -0.94 -4.22
N THR A 194 13.50 -1.84 -3.95
CA THR A 194 14.07 -2.74 -4.97
C THR A 194 13.03 -3.66 -5.60
N ALA A 195 12.01 -4.10 -4.87
CA ALA A 195 10.89 -4.87 -5.43
C ALA A 195 10.16 -4.18 -6.58
N ILE A 196 10.20 -2.85 -6.69
CA ILE A 196 9.60 -2.14 -7.85
C ILE A 196 10.30 -2.50 -9.16
N LYS A 197 11.58 -2.91 -9.12
CA LYS A 197 12.27 -3.42 -10.31
C LYS A 197 11.61 -4.67 -10.89
N SER A 198 10.91 -5.45 -10.05
CA SER A 198 10.09 -6.59 -10.47
C SER A 198 8.73 -6.19 -11.04
N GLY A 199 8.45 -4.89 -11.14
CA GLY A 199 7.22 -4.30 -11.65
C GLY A 199 6.15 -4.11 -10.57
N CYS A 200 5.21 -3.20 -10.80
CA CYS A 200 4.11 -2.90 -9.88
C CYS A 200 3.29 -4.15 -9.49
N THR A 201 3.21 -5.10 -10.43
CA THR A 201 2.47 -6.35 -10.26
C THR A 201 3.16 -7.40 -9.39
N SER A 202 4.37 -7.11 -8.87
CA SER A 202 4.99 -7.97 -7.85
C SER A 202 4.24 -7.90 -6.53
N CYS A 203 3.58 -6.77 -6.27
CA CYS A 203 2.85 -6.52 -5.03
C CYS A 203 1.36 -6.23 -5.28
N HIS A 204 0.98 -5.73 -6.46
CA HIS A 204 -0.40 -5.41 -6.79
C HIS A 204 -1.01 -6.37 -7.82
N ASN A 205 -2.30 -6.65 -7.71
CA ASN A 205 -3.08 -7.27 -8.77
C ASN A 205 -3.87 -6.18 -9.53
N PRO A 206 -3.59 -5.94 -10.82
CA PRO A 206 -4.19 -4.85 -11.58
C PRO A 206 -5.68 -5.05 -11.90
N HIS A 207 -6.23 -6.24 -11.66
CA HIS A 207 -7.65 -6.53 -11.84
C HIS A 207 -8.43 -6.40 -10.53
N GLY A 208 -7.91 -7.00 -9.46
CA GLY A 208 -8.52 -6.96 -8.14
C GLY A 208 -7.86 -7.92 -7.15
N SER A 209 -8.18 -7.78 -5.87
CA SER A 209 -7.66 -8.66 -4.82
C SER A 209 -8.65 -8.83 -3.67
N PRO A 210 -8.58 -9.94 -2.90
CA PRO A 210 -9.21 -10.00 -1.57
C PRO A 210 -8.66 -8.97 -0.58
N ALA A 211 -7.44 -8.46 -0.78
CA ALA A 211 -6.79 -7.49 0.08
C ALA A 211 -7.00 -6.04 -0.39
N LYS A 212 -7.06 -5.11 0.58
CA LYS A 212 -7.15 -3.67 0.31
C LYS A 212 -5.96 -3.20 -0.53
N ARG A 213 -6.16 -2.10 -1.28
CA ARG A 213 -5.14 -1.52 -2.19
C ARG A 213 -4.64 -2.53 -3.24
N LEU A 214 -5.46 -3.54 -3.54
CA LEU A 214 -5.21 -4.54 -4.56
C LEU A 214 -3.92 -5.35 -4.33
N LEU A 215 -3.52 -5.56 -3.08
CA LEU A 215 -2.27 -6.27 -2.78
C LEU A 215 -2.37 -7.75 -3.15
N ALA A 216 -1.30 -8.34 -3.68
CA ALA A 216 -1.24 -9.74 -4.09
C ALA A 216 -1.31 -10.71 -2.89
N ALA A 217 -1.06 -10.23 -1.67
CA ALA A 217 -1.25 -10.94 -0.42
C ALA A 217 -1.83 -9.99 0.64
N ASP A 218 -2.45 -10.56 1.67
CA ASP A 218 -3.12 -9.79 2.72
C ASP A 218 -2.14 -9.16 3.71
N GLY A 219 -2.40 -7.90 4.06
CA GLY A 219 -1.64 -7.12 5.04
C GLY A 219 -0.12 -7.19 4.83
N GLU A 220 0.59 -7.56 5.89
CA GLU A 220 2.04 -7.60 5.98
C GLU A 220 2.64 -8.82 5.29
N LYS A 221 1.83 -9.82 4.95
CA LYS A 221 2.31 -11.04 4.29
C LYS A 221 2.95 -10.74 2.93
N VAL A 222 2.50 -9.69 2.24
CA VAL A 222 3.14 -9.23 0.99
C VAL A 222 4.59 -8.80 1.23
N CYS A 223 4.89 -8.23 2.40
CA CYS A 223 6.24 -7.82 2.78
C CYS A 223 7.10 -9.04 3.12
N TYR A 224 6.55 -10.00 3.86
CA TYR A 224 7.29 -11.17 4.36
C TYR A 224 7.74 -12.14 3.27
N GLN A 225 7.09 -12.12 2.10
CA GLN A 225 7.55 -12.84 0.91
C GLN A 225 8.99 -12.51 0.53
N CYS A 226 9.47 -11.30 0.84
CA CYS A 226 10.87 -10.89 0.62
C CYS A 226 11.61 -10.53 1.91
N HIS A 227 10.90 -10.32 3.03
CA HIS A 227 11.46 -9.96 4.33
C HIS A 227 11.15 -11.02 5.41
N PRO A 228 11.51 -12.30 5.21
CA PRO A 228 11.16 -13.37 6.16
C PRO A 228 11.83 -13.21 7.52
N GLN A 229 13.00 -12.56 7.59
CA GLN A 229 13.69 -12.31 8.86
C GLN A 229 12.89 -11.39 9.79
N ILE A 230 12.13 -10.45 9.21
CA ILE A 230 11.25 -9.56 9.99
C ILE A 230 10.04 -10.33 10.50
N GLU A 231 9.47 -11.22 9.68
CA GLU A 231 8.39 -12.11 10.11
C GLU A 231 8.81 -12.97 11.30
N GLU A 232 9.97 -13.63 11.18
CA GLU A 232 10.54 -14.46 12.24
C GLU A 232 10.79 -13.65 13.52
N GLN A 233 11.36 -12.45 13.40
CA GLN A 233 11.58 -11.55 14.53
C GLN A 233 10.26 -11.21 15.24
N LEU A 234 9.21 -10.88 14.48
CA LEU A 234 7.91 -10.52 15.03
C LEU A 234 7.19 -11.71 15.67
N GLN A 235 7.34 -12.91 15.13
CA GLN A 235 6.80 -14.14 15.71
C GLN A 235 7.48 -14.49 17.05
N LYS A 236 8.79 -14.25 17.16
CA LYS A 236 9.55 -14.49 18.40
C LYS A 236 9.41 -13.37 19.44
N ALA A 237 8.96 -12.19 19.02
CA ALA A 237 8.87 -11.03 19.90
C ALA A 237 7.71 -11.16 20.90
N LYS A 238 8.02 -11.02 22.20
CA LYS A 238 7.00 -10.95 23.26
C LYS A 238 6.19 -9.65 23.18
N PHE A 239 6.84 -8.56 22.81
CA PHE A 239 6.24 -7.25 22.64
C PHE A 239 6.44 -6.79 21.20
N VAL A 240 5.35 -6.64 20.47
CA VAL A 240 5.33 -6.11 19.10
C VAL A 240 4.83 -4.67 19.12
N HIS A 241 5.44 -3.82 18.32
CA HIS A 241 5.03 -2.43 18.22
C HIS A 241 3.61 -2.32 17.67
N SER A 242 2.72 -1.63 18.39
CA SER A 242 1.29 -1.61 18.07
C SER A 242 0.93 -1.10 16.66
N PRO A 243 1.64 -0.13 16.03
CA PRO A 243 1.34 0.29 14.66
C PRO A 243 1.47 -0.83 13.62
N ILE A 244 2.29 -1.84 13.87
CA ILE A 244 2.43 -3.00 12.98
C ILE A 244 1.16 -3.85 12.96
N LYS A 245 0.38 -3.83 14.04
CA LYS A 245 -0.92 -4.52 14.12
C LYS A 245 -2.09 -3.65 13.66
N SER A 246 -1.82 -2.41 13.26
CA SER A 246 -2.86 -1.51 12.74
C SER A 246 -3.19 -1.84 11.29
N GLU A 247 -4.28 -1.30 10.76
CA GLU A 247 -4.64 -1.46 9.34
C GLU A 247 -3.53 -0.98 8.38
N LYS A 248 -2.74 0.03 8.78
CA LYS A 248 -1.63 0.52 7.96
C LYS A 248 -0.39 -0.37 8.07
N GLY A 249 -0.30 -1.24 9.07
CA GLY A 249 0.77 -2.20 9.23
C GLY A 249 2.17 -1.58 9.17
N CYS A 250 3.06 -2.21 8.40
CA CYS A 250 4.41 -1.72 8.09
C CYS A 250 4.40 -0.32 7.46
N ALA A 251 3.37 0.01 6.67
CA ALA A 251 3.23 1.31 6.02
C ALA A 251 2.85 2.44 6.99
N SER A 252 2.70 2.16 8.28
CA SER A 252 2.62 3.18 9.34
C SER A 252 3.94 3.91 9.52
N CYS A 253 5.06 3.25 9.22
CA CYS A 253 6.42 3.79 9.41
C CYS A 253 7.26 3.76 8.13
N HIS A 254 6.95 2.87 7.17
CA HIS A 254 7.66 2.77 5.89
C HIS A 254 6.82 3.35 4.75
N ALA A 255 7.51 3.90 3.75
CA ALA A 255 6.96 4.26 2.44
C ALA A 255 7.30 3.13 1.45
N PRO A 256 6.39 2.16 1.21
CA PRO A 256 6.75 0.90 0.56
C PRO A 256 7.25 1.04 -0.88
N HIS A 257 7.04 2.18 -1.51
CA HIS A 257 7.45 2.44 -2.89
C HIS A 257 8.81 3.14 -2.97
N ALA A 258 8.92 4.31 -2.35
CA ALA A 258 10.13 5.11 -2.36
C ALA A 258 10.13 6.11 -1.20
N SER A 259 11.32 6.55 -0.81
CA SER A 259 11.53 7.66 0.12
C SER A 259 12.85 8.37 -0.17
N ASP A 260 13.05 9.55 0.41
CA ASP A 260 14.35 10.22 0.39
C ASP A 260 15.29 9.69 1.47
N GLU A 261 14.75 9.04 2.50
CA GLU A 261 15.52 8.47 3.60
C GLU A 261 15.79 6.97 3.42
N ALA A 262 16.90 6.53 4.01
CA ALA A 262 17.28 5.12 4.04
C ALA A 262 16.19 4.25 4.69
N LYS A 263 16.14 2.97 4.29
CA LYS A 263 15.14 1.99 4.75
C LYS A 263 13.69 2.42 4.46
N LEU A 264 13.50 3.31 3.48
CA LEU A 264 12.20 3.77 3.02
C LEU A 264 11.38 4.41 4.13
N LEU A 265 12.02 5.22 4.97
CA LEU A 265 11.32 5.94 6.03
C LEU A 265 10.82 7.29 5.51
N PRO A 266 9.62 7.75 5.82
CA PRO A 266 9.13 9.05 5.34
C PRO A 266 9.81 10.24 6.03
N LYS A 267 10.50 10.00 7.15
CA LYS A 267 11.25 11.00 7.94
C LYS A 267 12.49 10.39 8.55
N THR A 268 13.46 11.24 8.87
CA THR A 268 14.75 10.83 9.41
C THR A 268 14.75 10.73 10.94
N GLY A 269 15.57 9.82 11.47
CA GLY A 269 15.91 9.74 12.90
C GLY A 269 14.72 9.80 13.87
N LYS A 270 14.83 10.67 14.87
CA LYS A 270 13.83 10.83 15.95
C LYS A 270 12.53 11.47 15.48
N ASP A 271 12.55 12.24 14.38
CA ASP A 271 11.38 13.01 13.96
C ASP A 271 10.24 12.08 13.51
N LEU A 272 10.59 10.97 12.86
CA LEU A 272 9.63 9.90 12.56
C LEU A 272 8.94 9.37 13.83
N CYS A 273 9.71 9.16 14.90
CA CYS A 273 9.18 8.63 16.15
C CYS A 273 8.30 9.67 16.86
N LEU A 274 8.74 10.93 16.88
CA LEU A 274 8.08 12.02 17.60
C LEU A 274 6.78 12.48 16.94
N ASP A 275 6.51 12.12 15.68
CA ASP A 275 5.19 12.31 15.06
C ASP A 275 4.06 11.69 15.88
N CYS A 276 4.32 10.52 16.48
CA CYS A 276 3.39 9.83 17.36
C CYS A 276 3.78 9.96 18.85
N HIS A 277 5.08 9.93 19.17
CA HIS A 277 5.60 9.92 20.54
C HIS A 277 5.92 11.31 21.09
N LYS A 278 5.03 12.29 20.87
CA LYS A 278 5.22 13.71 21.22
C LYS A 278 5.58 13.97 22.69
N GLY A 279 5.14 13.10 23.62
CA GLY A 279 5.35 13.27 25.06
C GLY A 279 6.67 12.70 25.61
N VAL A 280 7.53 12.12 24.77
CA VAL A 280 8.80 11.51 25.23
C VAL A 280 9.84 12.56 25.64
N ILE A 281 9.83 13.71 24.96
CA ILE A 281 10.71 14.86 25.25
C ILE A 281 9.80 16.06 25.45
N GLN A 282 9.84 16.65 26.65
CA GLN A 282 9.08 17.85 26.98
C GLN A 282 9.90 19.11 26.65
N LYS A 283 9.23 20.23 26.40
CA LYS A 283 9.85 21.48 25.92
C LYS A 283 10.87 22.03 26.93
N GLU A 284 10.62 21.80 28.21
CA GLU A 284 11.43 22.26 29.34
C GLU A 284 12.71 21.40 29.51
N GLN A 285 12.75 20.21 28.91
CA GLN A 285 13.85 19.26 29.04
C GLN A 285 14.95 19.55 28.02
N THR A 286 15.88 20.43 28.41
CA THR A 286 17.00 20.86 27.56
C THR A 286 18.20 19.92 27.58
N VAL A 287 18.31 19.06 28.60
CA VAL A 287 19.38 18.06 28.71
C VAL A 287 18.93 16.75 28.09
N LEU A 288 19.30 16.53 26.83
CA LEU A 288 19.01 15.29 26.11
C LEU A 288 20.05 14.20 26.41
N HIS A 289 19.59 12.95 26.48
CA HIS A 289 20.50 11.81 26.52
C HIS A 289 21.22 11.66 25.17
N GLY A 290 22.49 11.25 25.17
CA GLY A 290 23.37 11.18 24.00
C GLY A 290 22.69 10.64 22.73
N PRO A 291 22.16 9.40 22.73
CA PRO A 291 21.48 8.85 21.56
C PRO A 291 20.30 9.70 21.06
N ILE A 292 19.52 10.27 21.98
CA ILE A 292 18.35 11.11 21.67
C ILE A 292 18.78 12.46 21.10
N ARG A 293 19.84 13.05 21.67
CA ARG A 293 20.48 14.28 21.15
C ARG A 293 20.94 14.07 19.71
N ASP A 294 21.50 12.90 19.42
CA ASP A 294 21.97 12.52 18.09
C ASP A 294 20.83 12.04 17.16
N GLY A 295 19.56 12.16 17.60
CA GLY A 295 18.40 11.80 16.79
C GLY A 295 18.15 10.31 16.64
N LYS A 296 18.69 9.46 17.52
CA LYS A 296 18.68 8.00 17.41
C LYS A 296 17.90 7.35 18.56
N CYS A 297 16.74 6.78 18.24
CA CYS A 297 15.93 6.00 19.19
C CYS A 297 16.31 4.51 19.19
N THR A 298 16.77 4.00 18.04
CA THR A 298 17.01 2.57 17.82
C THR A 298 18.21 1.94 18.55
N PRO A 299 19.20 2.69 19.08
CA PRO A 299 20.22 2.10 19.94
C PRO A 299 19.65 1.47 21.21
N CYS A 300 18.49 1.95 21.67
CA CYS A 300 17.82 1.41 22.86
C CYS A 300 16.51 0.69 22.52
N HIS A 301 15.83 1.06 21.42
CA HIS A 301 14.54 0.50 21.03
C HIS A 301 14.61 -0.32 19.73
N ASN A 302 13.86 -1.42 19.68
CA ASN A 302 13.59 -2.17 18.46
C ASN A 302 12.19 -1.81 17.95
N PRO A 303 12.05 -0.99 16.89
CA PRO A 303 10.76 -0.46 16.44
C PRO A 303 9.81 -1.52 15.86
N HIS A 304 10.29 -2.75 15.62
CA HIS A 304 9.45 -3.86 15.16
C HIS A 304 8.89 -4.65 16.34
N GLY A 305 9.79 -5.21 17.14
CA GLY A 305 9.41 -6.08 18.25
C GLY A 305 10.61 -6.51 19.07
N SER A 306 10.37 -6.80 20.35
CA SER A 306 11.39 -7.21 21.30
C SER A 306 10.84 -8.21 22.33
N PRO A 307 11.66 -9.11 22.88
CA PRO A 307 11.31 -9.85 24.09
C PRO A 307 11.17 -8.95 25.34
N TYR A 308 11.72 -7.73 25.31
CA TYR A 308 11.76 -6.81 26.45
C TYR A 308 10.65 -5.74 26.37
N LYS A 309 10.11 -5.37 27.53
CA LYS A 309 9.02 -4.38 27.65
C LYS A 309 9.45 -3.03 27.08
N ARG A 310 8.50 -2.25 26.54
CA ARG A 310 8.77 -0.96 25.84
C ARG A 310 9.71 -1.11 24.63
N LEU A 311 9.74 -2.30 24.03
CA LEU A 311 10.50 -2.59 22.83
C LEU A 311 12.01 -2.36 23.01
N LEU A 312 12.56 -2.60 24.19
CA LEU A 312 13.99 -2.36 24.45
C LEU A 312 14.87 -3.40 23.74
N VAL A 313 16.10 -3.07 23.37
CA VAL A 313 17.02 -4.03 22.71
C VAL A 313 17.70 -4.98 23.71
N LYS A 314 17.69 -4.64 24.99
CA LYS A 314 18.22 -5.43 26.12
C LYS A 314 17.33 -5.24 27.33
N ASP A 315 17.48 -6.12 28.31
CA ASP A 315 16.68 -6.06 29.52
C ASP A 315 16.98 -4.80 30.34
N PHE A 316 15.90 -4.27 30.92
CA PHE A 316 15.92 -3.17 31.87
C PHE A 316 14.57 -3.13 32.58
N SER A 317 14.57 -3.60 33.83
CA SER A 317 13.36 -3.59 34.64
C SER A 317 12.83 -2.16 34.83
N THR A 318 11.51 -2.03 34.93
CA THR A 318 10.87 -0.77 35.31
C THR A 318 10.24 -0.80 36.68
N ASP A 319 10.79 -1.60 37.57
CA ASP A 319 10.48 -1.54 38.99
C ASP A 319 11.36 -0.49 39.67
N PHE A 320 10.86 0.08 40.77
CA PHE A 320 11.61 1.09 41.51
C PHE A 320 12.76 0.46 42.29
N TYR A 321 12.48 -0.69 42.91
CA TYR A 321 13.46 -1.52 43.60
C TYR A 321 13.76 -2.76 42.78
N ILE A 322 15.04 -3.05 42.61
CA ILE A 322 15.55 -4.28 41.98
C ILE A 322 16.81 -4.73 42.73
N VAL A 323 17.03 -6.05 42.78
CA VAL A 323 18.28 -6.60 43.30
C VAL A 323 19.36 -6.38 42.25
N TYR A 324 20.48 -5.79 42.65
CA TYR A 324 21.57 -5.54 41.71
C TYR A 324 22.15 -6.85 41.17
N ASN A 325 22.11 -6.99 39.86
CA ASN A 325 22.92 -7.91 39.07
C ASN A 325 23.13 -7.28 37.69
N ASP A 326 24.20 -7.64 37.00
CA ASP A 326 24.56 -6.92 35.77
C ASP A 326 23.56 -7.12 34.61
N ASN A 327 22.76 -8.18 34.64
CA ASN A 327 21.76 -8.46 33.61
C ASN A 327 20.56 -7.51 33.69
N GLU A 328 20.13 -7.12 34.89
CA GLU A 328 19.03 -6.16 35.11
C GLU A 328 19.34 -4.75 34.58
N TYR A 329 20.63 -4.46 34.35
CA TYR A 329 21.13 -3.19 33.83
C TYR A 329 21.81 -3.34 32.46
N ALA A 330 21.62 -4.49 31.79
CA ALA A 330 22.31 -4.84 30.55
C ALA A 330 22.12 -3.79 29.44
N LEU A 331 20.95 -3.15 29.37
CA LEU A 331 20.72 -2.02 28.47
C LEU A 331 21.68 -0.86 28.76
N CYS A 332 21.75 -0.41 30.01
CA CYS A 332 22.60 0.72 30.40
C CYS A 332 24.09 0.41 30.19
N PHE A 333 24.50 -0.80 30.55
CA PHE A 333 25.88 -1.28 30.41
C PHE A 333 26.32 -1.57 28.98
N SER A 334 25.43 -1.42 28.00
CA SER A 334 25.87 -1.36 26.59
C SER A 334 26.69 -0.10 26.28
N CYS A 335 26.61 0.95 27.11
CA CYS A 335 27.34 2.20 26.91
C CYS A 335 27.97 2.78 28.19
N HIS A 336 27.42 2.48 29.37
CA HIS A 336 27.91 2.99 30.65
C HIS A 336 28.84 2.00 31.37
N ASN A 337 29.91 2.50 32.00
CA ASN A 337 30.87 1.67 32.72
C ASN A 337 30.22 1.02 33.97
N ARG A 338 30.31 -0.31 34.06
CA ARG A 338 29.81 -1.12 35.20
C ARG A 338 30.45 -0.77 36.53
N ASP A 339 31.69 -0.28 36.53
CA ASP A 339 32.43 0.08 37.74
C ASP A 339 31.72 1.18 38.55
N LEU A 340 30.81 1.94 37.91
CA LEU A 340 29.98 2.92 38.60
C LEU A 340 29.11 2.27 39.71
N LEU A 341 28.76 0.99 39.61
CA LEU A 341 27.92 0.26 40.57
C LEU A 341 28.62 -0.85 41.36
N ARG A 342 29.81 -1.29 40.91
CA ARG A 342 30.41 -2.53 41.38
C ARG A 342 31.15 -2.40 42.70
N TYR A 343 31.82 -1.27 42.92
CA TYR A 343 32.74 -1.09 44.03
C TYR A 343 32.20 -0.09 45.07
N PRO A 344 32.30 -0.38 46.39
CA PRO A 344 31.85 0.51 47.46
C PRO A 344 32.66 1.81 47.53
N THR A 345 33.87 1.81 46.99
CA THR A 345 34.73 3.00 46.85
C THR A 345 35.23 3.15 45.41
N THR A 346 35.44 4.38 44.96
CA THR A 346 36.02 4.69 43.65
C THR A 346 36.51 6.15 43.57
N SER A 347 37.63 6.37 42.88
CA SER A 347 38.16 7.70 42.55
C SER A 347 37.98 8.07 41.07
N TYR A 348 37.55 7.15 40.22
CA TYR A 348 37.50 7.34 38.76
C TYR A 348 36.14 7.02 38.13
N ALA A 349 35.38 6.07 38.68
CA ALA A 349 34.22 5.50 37.98
C ALA A 349 33.00 6.44 37.97
N THR A 350 32.87 7.31 38.97
CA THR A 350 31.75 8.26 39.05
C THR A 350 32.08 9.50 39.86
N GLY A 351 31.50 10.64 39.49
CA GLY A 351 31.57 11.88 40.26
C GLY A 351 30.55 11.96 41.40
N PHE A 352 29.57 11.05 41.46
CA PHE A 352 28.61 10.96 42.56
C PHE A 352 29.19 10.11 43.69
N ARG A 353 30.07 10.74 44.47
CA ARG A 353 30.82 10.12 45.56
C ARG A 353 31.13 11.15 46.64
N ASP A 354 31.29 10.67 47.87
CA ASP A 354 31.61 11.47 49.07
C ASP A 354 33.02 11.06 49.53
N GLY A 355 34.02 11.89 49.25
CA GLY A 355 35.40 11.42 49.12
C GLY A 355 35.52 10.30 48.08
N ASP A 356 36.04 9.14 48.48
CA ASP A 356 36.08 7.94 47.65
C ASP A 356 34.84 7.04 47.81
N LYS A 357 33.92 7.34 48.75
CA LYS A 357 32.72 6.52 48.97
C LYS A 357 31.79 6.62 47.77
N ASN A 358 31.57 5.51 47.07
CA ASN A 358 30.73 5.48 45.87
C ASN A 358 29.25 5.58 46.24
N LEU A 359 28.62 6.72 45.96
CA LEU A 359 27.21 6.91 46.31
C LEU A 359 26.25 6.21 45.34
N HIS A 360 26.68 5.79 44.14
CA HIS A 360 25.84 4.91 43.33
C HIS A 360 25.76 3.51 43.97
N TYR A 361 26.90 2.98 44.44
CA TYR A 361 26.96 1.66 45.08
C TYR A 361 25.98 1.55 46.26
N VAL A 362 25.96 2.53 47.16
CA VAL A 362 25.10 2.48 48.35
C VAL A 362 23.60 2.50 48.04
N HIS A 363 23.21 3.02 46.88
CA HIS A 363 21.81 3.09 46.46
C HIS A 363 21.38 1.90 45.63
N VAL A 364 22.27 1.39 44.79
CA VAL A 364 21.94 0.36 43.80
C VAL A 364 22.32 -1.03 44.29
N ASN A 365 23.51 -1.18 44.87
CA ASN A 365 24.06 -2.46 45.30
C ASN A 365 23.58 -2.83 46.72
N ARG A 366 22.26 -2.99 46.87
CA ARG A 366 21.60 -3.43 48.11
C ARG A 366 20.90 -4.76 47.90
N LYS A 367 20.98 -5.64 48.91
CA LYS A 367 20.40 -6.99 48.86
C LYS A 367 18.86 -7.00 48.83
N ASP A 368 18.22 -6.00 49.44
CA ASP A 368 16.77 -5.96 49.64
C ASP A 368 16.08 -4.85 48.85
N ARG A 369 16.74 -3.69 48.69
CA ARG A 369 16.14 -2.45 48.18
C ARG A 369 17.11 -1.67 47.30
N GLY A 370 17.77 -2.35 46.38
CA GLY A 370 18.58 -1.71 45.35
C GLY A 370 17.69 -0.83 44.47
N LYS A 371 18.12 0.40 44.19
CA LYS A 371 17.35 1.33 43.36
C LYS A 371 17.69 1.12 41.89
N ASN A 372 16.67 1.09 41.04
CA ASN A 372 16.85 1.15 39.59
C ASN A 372 17.36 2.54 39.15
N CYS A 373 18.08 2.64 38.03
CA CYS A 373 18.54 3.92 37.46
C CYS A 373 17.42 4.96 37.35
N LYS A 374 16.20 4.53 36.97
CA LYS A 374 15.05 5.42 36.81
C LYS A 374 14.52 6.02 38.11
N ALA A 375 14.94 5.49 39.26
CA ALA A 375 14.63 6.07 40.57
C ALA A 375 15.32 7.43 40.77
N CYS A 376 16.37 7.71 39.99
CA CYS A 376 17.09 8.97 40.03
C CYS A 376 17.20 9.68 38.67
N HIS A 377 17.13 8.94 37.55
CA HIS A 377 17.37 9.46 36.21
C HIS A 377 16.15 9.40 35.29
N ILE A 378 15.97 10.44 34.46
CA ILE A 378 15.03 10.43 33.33
C ILE A 378 15.82 10.12 32.06
N ILE A 379 15.60 8.94 31.50
CA ILE A 379 16.50 8.32 30.51
C ILE A 379 16.50 9.04 29.15
N HIS A 380 15.41 9.70 28.76
CA HIS A 380 15.34 10.37 27.46
C HIS A 380 15.89 11.80 27.51
N ALA A 381 15.35 12.60 28.42
CA ALA A 381 15.67 14.01 28.58
C ALA A 381 15.33 14.49 30.00
N SER A 382 16.04 15.51 30.48
CA SER A 382 15.77 16.16 31.76
C SER A 382 15.99 17.68 31.71
N GLU A 383 15.44 18.37 32.69
CA GLU A 383 15.79 19.76 33.04
C GLU A 383 17.13 19.84 33.78
N LEU A 384 17.58 18.75 34.41
CA LEU A 384 18.73 18.74 35.29
C LEU A 384 19.96 18.06 34.67
N PRO A 385 21.18 18.52 35.02
CA PRO A 385 22.42 17.92 34.55
C PRO A 385 22.49 16.41 34.83
N LYS A 386 23.18 15.67 33.96
CA LYS A 386 23.35 14.20 34.06
C LYS A 386 22.01 13.45 34.11
N LEU A 387 20.98 14.01 33.46
CA LEU A 387 19.65 13.39 33.34
C LEU A 387 18.97 13.13 34.69
N MET A 388 19.32 13.89 35.73
CA MET A 388 18.71 13.73 37.05
C MET A 388 17.22 14.09 37.00
N ALA A 389 16.38 13.32 37.67
CA ALA A 389 14.96 13.61 37.77
C ALA A 389 14.70 14.70 38.81
N LYS A 390 13.83 15.65 38.51
CA LYS A 390 13.33 16.61 39.52
C LYS A 390 12.45 15.90 40.54
N LYS A 391 11.61 14.99 40.04
CA LYS A 391 10.74 14.10 40.78
C LYS A 391 10.62 12.75 40.07
N VAL A 392 10.36 11.69 40.84
CA VAL A 392 10.12 10.34 40.32
C VAL A 392 8.84 9.78 40.91
N LEU A 393 8.14 8.94 40.15
CA LEU A 393 6.94 8.29 40.65
C LEU A 393 7.32 7.11 41.57
N PHE A 394 6.90 7.18 42.83
CA PHE A 394 7.03 6.12 43.82
C PHE A 394 5.64 5.72 44.33
N GLY A 395 5.12 4.60 43.80
CA GLY A 395 3.72 4.24 44.02
C GLY A 395 2.79 5.29 43.41
N LYS A 396 2.00 5.97 44.24
CA LYS A 396 1.14 7.10 43.84
C LYS A 396 1.74 8.47 44.16
N TRP A 397 2.95 8.51 44.72
CA TRP A 397 3.59 9.73 45.19
C TRP A 397 4.65 10.22 44.20
N ASP A 398 4.53 11.50 43.81
CA ASP A 398 5.58 12.24 43.12
C ASP A 398 6.69 12.62 44.11
N LEU A 399 7.69 11.75 44.21
CA LEU A 399 8.82 11.88 45.12
C LEU A 399 9.82 12.90 44.58
N PRO A 400 10.00 14.08 45.21
CA PRO A 400 11.00 15.04 44.77
C PRO A 400 12.41 14.57 45.16
N LEU A 401 13.37 14.71 44.25
CA LEU A 401 14.79 14.42 44.57
C LEU A 401 15.52 15.65 45.10
N ARG A 402 15.12 16.84 44.63
CA ARG A 402 15.75 18.15 44.89
C ARG A 402 17.28 18.05 44.94
N SER A 403 17.85 17.46 43.89
CA SER A 403 19.29 17.33 43.75
C SER A 403 19.92 18.65 43.34
N ILE A 404 20.88 19.12 44.11
CA ILE A 404 21.75 20.26 43.78
C ILE A 404 23.12 19.70 43.48
N LYS A 405 23.73 20.13 42.39
CA LYS A 405 25.07 19.72 41.99
C LYS A 405 26.03 20.89 42.12
N THR A 406 27.20 20.64 42.71
CA THR A 406 28.33 21.58 42.71
C THR A 406 29.48 21.01 41.85
N ASP A 407 30.58 21.75 41.76
CA ASP A 407 31.75 21.28 40.99
C ASP A 407 32.34 20.01 41.58
N THR A 408 32.49 19.96 42.90
CA THR A 408 33.13 18.87 43.65
C THR A 408 32.16 17.91 44.29
N GLY A 409 30.87 18.20 44.31
CA GLY A 409 29.90 17.45 45.11
C GLY A 409 28.45 17.77 44.78
N GLY A 410 27.63 17.86 45.83
CA GLY A 410 26.24 18.25 45.75
C GLY A 410 25.44 17.95 47.01
N SER A 411 24.13 18.07 46.91
CA SER A 411 23.20 17.67 47.96
C SER A 411 21.89 17.14 47.40
N CYS A 412 21.18 16.33 48.20
CA CYS A 412 19.85 15.83 47.88
C CYS A 412 18.96 15.98 49.13
N SER A 413 17.74 16.53 49.03
CA SER A 413 16.93 16.79 50.22
C SER A 413 15.44 17.06 50.02
N PRO A 414 14.66 16.82 51.07
CA PRO A 414 14.24 15.49 51.43
C PRO A 414 13.23 14.92 50.43
N GLY A 415 13.39 13.62 50.20
CA GLY A 415 12.46 12.77 49.48
C GLY A 415 12.61 11.34 49.99
N CYS A 416 13.81 10.76 49.89
CA CYS A 416 14.12 9.42 50.41
C CYS A 416 14.72 9.45 51.82
N HIS A 417 15.53 10.46 52.13
CA HIS A 417 16.24 10.64 53.40
C HIS A 417 16.32 12.14 53.74
N LYS A 418 16.76 12.48 54.97
CA LYS A 418 17.10 13.86 55.37
C LYS A 418 18.16 14.45 54.42
N LYS A 419 18.29 15.78 54.35
CA LYS A 419 19.32 16.43 53.50
C LYS A 419 20.68 15.75 53.71
N TYR A 420 21.27 15.28 52.62
CA TYR A 420 22.61 14.72 52.62
C TYR A 420 23.48 15.56 51.69
N ASN A 421 24.59 16.05 52.21
CA ASN A 421 25.62 16.75 51.46
C ASN A 421 26.76 15.78 51.17
N TYR A 422 27.36 15.87 49.99
CA TYR A 422 28.52 15.10 49.63
C TYR A 422 29.53 15.96 48.90
N ASP A 423 30.82 15.71 49.15
CA ASP A 423 31.90 16.41 48.47
C ASP A 423 33.10 15.48 48.28
N ARG A 424 33.71 15.54 47.09
CA ARG A 424 34.86 14.68 46.74
C ARG A 424 36.16 15.09 47.40
N LYS A 425 36.30 16.34 47.82
CA LYS A 425 37.49 16.91 48.48
C LYS A 425 37.31 16.97 49.99
N THR A 426 36.12 17.33 50.48
CA THR A 426 35.83 17.48 51.91
C THR A 426 34.59 16.66 52.33
N PRO A 427 34.75 15.34 52.55
CA PRO A 427 33.62 14.43 52.74
C PRO A 427 32.67 14.83 53.88
N GLY A 428 31.36 14.68 53.66
CA GLY A 428 30.31 14.97 54.64
C GLY A 428 30.05 16.45 54.95
N LYS A 429 30.84 17.39 54.39
CA LYS A 429 30.60 18.83 54.53
C LYS A 429 29.67 19.36 53.43
N GLU A 430 29.05 20.51 53.67
CA GLU A 430 28.32 21.22 52.63
C GLU A 430 29.32 21.70 51.57
N PRO A 431 29.14 21.29 50.30
CA PRO A 431 30.07 21.69 49.25
C PRO A 431 29.96 23.20 49.01
N GLU A 432 31.10 23.87 48.88
CA GLU A 432 31.13 25.31 48.57
C GLU A 432 30.41 25.59 47.25
N ILE A 433 29.42 26.49 47.30
CA ILE A 433 28.71 26.97 46.13
C ILE A 433 29.51 28.15 45.58
N ILE A 434 30.50 27.86 44.74
CA ILE A 434 31.26 28.92 44.05
C ILE A 434 30.33 29.53 43.00
N THR A 435 29.92 30.78 43.22
CA THR A 435 29.07 31.51 42.27
C THR A 435 29.84 31.77 40.96
N PRO A 436 29.15 32.02 39.83
CA PRO A 436 29.81 32.35 38.57
C PRO A 436 30.80 33.52 38.68
N LYS A 437 30.49 34.49 39.54
CA LYS A 437 31.30 35.69 39.82
C LYS A 437 32.59 35.34 40.58
N GLU A 438 32.54 34.41 41.52
CA GLU A 438 33.71 33.92 42.25
C GLU A 438 34.60 33.04 41.37
N LYS A 439 34.03 32.26 40.43
CA LYS A 439 34.80 31.52 39.43
C LYS A 439 35.60 32.41 38.48
N GLU A 440 35.07 33.59 38.16
CA GLU A 440 35.77 34.58 37.34
C GLU A 440 36.94 35.19 38.10
N GLN A 441 36.73 35.55 39.37
CA GLN A 441 37.77 36.06 40.26
C GLN A 441 38.86 35.02 40.57
N GLU A 442 38.49 33.73 40.66
CA GLU A 442 39.46 32.65 40.87
C GLU A 442 40.31 32.41 39.61
N LYS A 443 39.72 32.51 38.40
CA LYS A 443 40.46 32.47 37.13
C LYS A 443 41.42 33.64 36.97
N GLU A 444 41.04 34.84 37.43
CA GLU A 444 41.93 36.00 37.46
C GLU A 444 43.08 35.82 38.44
N LYS A 445 42.81 35.33 39.66
CA LYS A 445 43.86 35.03 40.66
C LYS A 445 44.84 33.94 40.21
N VAL A 446 44.37 32.94 39.45
CA VAL A 446 45.25 31.91 38.87
C VAL A 446 46.12 32.52 37.76
N LYS A 447 45.56 33.36 36.88
CA LYS A 447 46.34 34.10 35.87
C LYS A 447 47.37 35.06 36.50
N GLU A 448 47.06 35.73 37.59
CA GLU A 448 48.00 36.57 38.34
C GLU A 448 49.14 35.76 38.96
N LYS A 449 48.83 34.58 39.53
CA LYS A 449 49.86 33.69 40.09
C LYS A 449 50.75 33.05 39.03
N ASP A 450 50.21 32.75 37.85
CA ASP A 450 51.00 32.23 36.73
C ASP A 450 51.89 33.32 36.10
N ASN A 451 51.43 34.58 36.05
CA ASN A 451 52.25 35.73 35.67
C ASN A 451 53.29 36.13 36.73
N ALA A 452 53.07 35.84 38.01
CA ALA A 452 54.03 36.07 39.08
C ALA A 452 55.12 34.97 39.17
N LYS A 453 54.93 33.84 38.48
CA LYS A 453 55.94 32.77 38.35
C LYS A 453 56.74 32.85 37.04
N SER A 454 56.37 33.72 36.12
CA SER A 454 57.06 33.95 34.83
C SER A 454 57.92 35.23 34.80
N LYS A 455 58.00 35.94 35.93
CA LYS A 455 59.03 36.95 36.25
C LYS A 455 59.94 36.38 37.33
#